data_AF-A0A2G9SEU4-F1
#
_entry.id   AF-A0A2G9SEU4-F1
#
_cell.length_a   1.000
_cell.length_b   1.000
_cell.length_c   1.000
_cell.angle_alpha   90.00
_cell.angle_beta   90.00
_cell.angle_gamma   90.00
#
_symmetry.space_group_name_H-M   'P 1'
#
loop_
_entity.id
_entity.type
_entity.pdbx_description
1 polymer ?
#
loop_
_entity_poly.entity_id
_entity_poly.type
_entity_poly.pdbx_seq_one_letter_code
_entity_poly.pdbx_strand_id
1 'polypeptide(L)'
;MSTDFISTVNIYNAVRRIGTVLLVMHTLKYYYWIVNPQDRSGIIPKGLDGLRPNQKEILSLRAFLLIFIKQLVMKDYGVKEDELQAILNYLLTIHEDDNLMDVLQLLVALMSEHPSSMIPAFDQRNGLRVVYKLLASKGEGIRVQALKVLGYFLKHLSPKFSLNRLALRSL
;
A
#
# COMPACT_ATOMS: atom_id res chain seq x y z
N MET A 1 -23.64 -27.50 -6.86
CA MET A 1 -24.85 -26.77 -6.39
C MET A 1 -24.54 -25.93 -5.15
N SER A 2 -24.27 -26.51 -3.96
CA SER A 2 -24.00 -25.71 -2.73
C SER A 2 -22.60 -25.08 -2.67
N THR A 3 -21.58 -25.74 -3.24
CA THR A 3 -20.20 -25.23 -3.33
C THR A 3 -20.08 -24.04 -4.29
N ASP A 4 -20.87 -24.04 -5.37
CA ASP A 4 -20.89 -22.97 -6.38
C ASP A 4 -21.55 -21.68 -5.85
N PHE A 5 -22.51 -21.82 -4.93
CA PHE A 5 -23.11 -20.68 -4.24
C PHE A 5 -22.13 -20.02 -3.27
N ILE A 6 -21.41 -20.82 -2.49
CA ILE A 6 -20.39 -20.34 -1.53
C ILE A 6 -19.24 -19.64 -2.29
N SER A 7 -18.78 -20.19 -3.40
CA SER A 7 -17.75 -19.54 -4.23
C SER A 7 -18.23 -18.19 -4.79
N THR A 8 -19.48 -18.12 -5.26
CA THR A 8 -20.10 -16.89 -5.77
C THR A 8 -20.19 -15.80 -4.70
N VAL A 9 -20.64 -16.13 -3.49
CA VAL A 9 -20.70 -15.18 -2.36
C VAL A 9 -19.31 -14.68 -1.97
N ASN A 10 -18.31 -15.57 -1.97
CA ASN A 10 -16.91 -15.19 -1.70
C ASN A 10 -16.35 -14.24 -2.76
N ILE A 11 -16.68 -14.43 -4.03
CA ILE A 11 -16.31 -13.52 -5.12
C ILE A 11 -16.94 -12.14 -4.91
N TYR A 12 -18.26 -12.06 -4.67
CA TYR A 12 -18.93 -10.79 -4.43
C TYR A 12 -18.33 -10.02 -3.24
N ASN A 13 -18.02 -10.73 -2.17
CA ASN A 13 -17.40 -10.13 -0.98
C ASN A 13 -15.97 -9.64 -1.27
N ALA A 14 -15.19 -10.38 -2.06
CA ALA A 14 -13.85 -9.96 -2.47
C ALA A 14 -13.92 -8.70 -3.36
N VAL A 15 -14.78 -8.70 -4.39
CA VAL A 15 -14.98 -7.55 -5.30
C VAL A 15 -15.39 -6.30 -4.54
N ARG A 16 -16.34 -6.43 -3.60
CA ARG A 16 -16.77 -5.30 -2.76
C ARG A 16 -15.62 -4.76 -1.90
N ARG A 17 -14.81 -5.65 -1.32
CA ARG A 17 -13.69 -5.28 -0.45
C ARG A 17 -12.61 -4.50 -1.21
N ILE A 18 -12.18 -4.99 -2.37
CA ILE A 18 -11.21 -4.25 -3.18
C ILE A 18 -11.77 -2.91 -3.67
N GLY A 19 -13.05 -2.86 -4.06
CA GLY A 19 -13.72 -1.62 -4.41
C GLY A 19 -13.65 -0.60 -3.28
N THR A 20 -13.87 -1.02 -2.04
CA THR A 20 -13.73 -0.16 -0.85
C THR A 20 -12.30 0.31 -0.64
N VAL A 21 -11.29 -0.57 -0.74
CA VAL A 21 -9.87 -0.15 -0.57
C VAL A 21 -9.48 0.86 -1.65
N LEU A 22 -9.84 0.62 -2.90
CA LEU A 22 -9.59 1.55 -4.01
C LEU A 22 -10.27 2.90 -3.79
N LEU A 23 -11.52 2.90 -3.30
CA LEU A 23 -12.24 4.12 -2.99
C LEU A 23 -11.54 4.92 -1.89
N VAL A 24 -11.12 4.27 -0.80
CA VAL A 24 -10.42 4.95 0.29
C VAL A 24 -9.07 5.51 -0.18
N MET A 25 -8.32 4.75 -0.99
CA MET A 25 -7.06 5.25 -1.56
C MET A 25 -7.28 6.43 -2.51
N HIS A 26 -8.33 6.40 -3.31
CA HIS A 26 -8.74 7.55 -4.13
C HIS A 26 -9.08 8.75 -3.23
N THR A 27 -9.82 8.54 -2.13
CA THR A 27 -10.16 9.63 -1.19
C THR A 27 -8.90 10.26 -0.58
N LEU A 28 -7.94 9.44 -0.12
CA LEU A 28 -6.64 9.92 0.38
C LEU A 28 -5.88 10.72 -0.68
N LYS A 29 -5.89 10.24 -1.93
CA LYS A 29 -5.16 10.82 -3.06
C LYS A 29 -5.69 12.19 -3.48
N TYR A 30 -7.01 12.34 -3.60
CA TYR A 30 -7.62 13.52 -4.22
C TYR A 30 -8.14 14.56 -3.22
N TYR A 31 -8.52 14.14 -2.01
CA TYR A 31 -9.22 14.98 -1.05
C TYR A 31 -8.35 15.33 0.17
N TYR A 32 -7.58 14.37 0.71
CA TYR A 32 -6.88 14.52 1.99
C TYR A 32 -5.36 14.67 1.86
N TRP A 33 -4.96 15.80 1.29
CA TRP A 33 -3.56 16.23 1.15
C TRP A 33 -3.26 17.46 2.01
N ILE A 34 -2.01 17.62 2.47
CA ILE A 34 -1.56 18.84 3.18
C ILE A 34 -1.03 19.88 2.20
N VAL A 35 -0.21 19.43 1.26
CA VAL A 35 0.32 20.24 0.15
C VAL A 35 -0.43 19.85 -1.12
N ASN A 36 -0.79 20.85 -1.95
CA ASN A 36 -1.50 20.60 -3.20
C ASN A 36 -0.69 19.64 -4.09
N PRO A 37 -1.25 18.47 -4.48
CA PRO A 37 -0.52 17.44 -5.21
C PRO A 37 -0.34 17.74 -6.72
N GLN A 38 -0.89 18.83 -7.24
CA GLN A 38 -0.82 19.15 -8.66
C GLN A 38 0.63 19.31 -9.16
N ASP A 39 1.48 20.01 -8.42
CA ASP A 39 2.83 20.35 -8.88
C ASP A 39 3.78 19.14 -8.86
N ARG A 40 3.63 18.26 -7.86
CA ARG A 40 4.54 17.12 -7.64
C ARG A 40 4.03 15.83 -8.27
N SER A 41 2.71 15.64 -8.32
CA SER A 41 2.08 14.40 -8.76
C SER A 41 1.16 14.57 -9.99
N GLY A 42 0.93 15.80 -10.46
CA GLY A 42 0.00 16.06 -11.59
C GLY A 42 -1.47 15.79 -11.24
N ILE A 43 -1.79 15.63 -9.96
CA ILE A 43 -3.13 15.27 -9.49
C ILE A 43 -3.94 16.54 -9.30
N ILE A 44 -5.05 16.68 -10.03
CA ILE A 44 -6.00 17.76 -9.82
C ILE A 44 -6.79 17.46 -8.54
N PRO A 45 -6.70 18.31 -7.50
CA PRO A 45 -7.44 18.10 -6.26
C PRO A 45 -8.95 18.08 -6.44
N LYS A 46 -9.64 17.37 -5.55
CA LYS A 46 -11.11 17.35 -5.47
C LYS A 46 -11.59 17.88 -4.12
N GLY A 47 -12.86 18.26 -4.05
CA GLY A 47 -13.47 18.79 -2.83
C GLY A 47 -12.91 20.16 -2.46
N LEU A 48 -12.67 21.00 -3.46
CA LEU A 48 -12.27 22.39 -3.28
C LEU A 48 -13.48 23.31 -3.03
N ASP A 49 -14.67 22.85 -3.40
CA ASP A 49 -15.92 23.57 -3.15
C ASP A 49 -16.30 23.44 -1.67
N GLY A 50 -16.39 24.57 -0.96
CA GLY A 50 -16.80 24.64 0.44
C GLY A 50 -15.66 24.60 1.45
N LEU A 51 -16.02 24.34 2.72
CA LEU A 51 -15.07 24.35 3.84
C LEU A 51 -14.23 23.06 3.83
N ARG A 52 -12.94 23.20 3.55
CA ARG A 52 -11.95 22.12 3.68
C ARG A 52 -11.59 21.90 5.16
N PRO A 53 -11.47 20.64 5.63
CA PRO A 53 -10.93 20.37 6.96
C PRO A 53 -9.55 20.99 7.16
N ASN A 54 -9.25 21.43 8.37
CA ASN A 54 -7.92 21.96 8.69
C ASN A 54 -6.86 20.84 8.73
N GLN A 55 -5.58 21.22 8.77
CA GLN A 55 -4.47 20.24 8.74
C GLN A 55 -4.58 19.16 9.82
N LYS A 56 -4.96 19.52 11.05
CA LYS A 56 -5.11 18.56 12.15
C LYS A 56 -6.22 17.55 11.88
N GLU A 57 -7.35 18.03 11.34
CA GLU A 57 -8.47 17.18 10.94
C GLU A 57 -8.10 16.26 9.77
N ILE A 58 -7.37 16.78 8.77
CA ILE A 58 -6.89 15.97 7.64
C ILE A 58 -5.99 14.83 8.12
N LEU A 59 -5.02 15.12 9.00
CA LEU A 59 -4.13 14.10 9.56
C LEU A 59 -4.91 13.04 10.36
N SER A 60 -5.89 13.47 11.16
CA SER A 60 -6.77 12.56 11.91
C SER A 60 -7.59 11.66 10.99
N LEU A 61 -8.23 12.22 9.96
CA LEU A 61 -9.00 11.48 8.96
C LEU A 61 -8.13 10.45 8.23
N ARG A 62 -6.92 10.84 7.82
CA ARG A 62 -5.97 9.93 7.17
C ARG A 62 -5.62 8.74 8.06
N ALA A 63 -5.32 8.99 9.34
CA ALA A 63 -5.02 7.92 10.29
C ALA A 63 -6.19 6.93 10.41
N PHE A 64 -7.43 7.41 10.58
CA PHE A 64 -8.60 6.52 10.64
C PHE A 64 -8.83 5.73 9.35
N LEU A 65 -8.69 6.36 8.19
CA LEU A 65 -8.83 5.70 6.90
C LEU A 65 -7.77 4.62 6.69
N LEU A 66 -6.53 4.84 7.14
CA LEU A 66 -5.45 3.87 7.01
C LEU A 66 -5.60 2.70 7.99
N ILE A 67 -6.09 2.95 9.21
CA ILE A 67 -6.49 1.87 10.13
C ILE A 67 -7.59 1.04 9.48
N PHE A 68 -8.59 1.68 8.86
CA PHE A 68 -9.65 0.97 8.16
C PHE A 68 -9.13 0.14 6.97
N ILE A 69 -8.23 0.69 6.14
CA ILE A 69 -7.57 -0.06 5.06
C ILE A 69 -6.81 -1.28 5.62
N LYS A 70 -6.08 -1.11 6.73
CA LYS A 70 -5.35 -2.21 7.38
C LYS A 70 -6.29 -3.39 7.69
N GLN A 71 -7.47 -3.10 8.25
CA GLN A 71 -8.48 -4.12 8.54
C GLN A 71 -9.02 -4.80 7.27
N LEU A 72 -9.19 -4.06 6.18
CA LEU A 72 -9.66 -4.62 4.91
C LEU A 72 -8.62 -5.51 4.23
N VAL A 73 -7.35 -5.13 4.32
CA VAL A 73 -6.22 -5.88 3.74
C VAL A 73 -5.94 -7.15 4.55
N MET A 74 -6.10 -7.10 5.87
CA MET A 74 -5.85 -8.20 6.80
C MET A 74 -7.10 -9.02 7.10
N LYS A 75 -7.52 -9.90 6.18
CA LYS A 75 -8.70 -10.76 6.38
C LYS A 75 -8.35 -12.25 6.40
N ASP A 76 -8.96 -13.00 7.33
CA ASP A 76 -8.84 -14.46 7.46
C ASP A 76 -7.38 -14.92 7.68
N TYR A 77 -6.65 -14.23 8.57
CA TYR A 77 -5.25 -14.50 8.95
C TYR A 77 -4.16 -14.22 7.88
N GLY A 78 -4.51 -13.51 6.81
CA GLY A 78 -3.52 -13.17 5.77
C GLY A 78 -3.85 -11.92 4.99
N VAL A 79 -2.84 -11.43 4.29
CA VAL A 79 -2.91 -10.27 3.41
C VAL A 79 -3.63 -10.64 2.13
N LYS A 80 -4.57 -9.79 1.71
CA LYS A 80 -5.20 -9.91 0.41
C LYS A 80 -4.42 -9.13 -0.64
N GLU A 81 -3.94 -9.82 -1.66
CA GLU A 81 -2.94 -9.29 -2.58
C GLU A 81 -3.44 -8.15 -3.47
N ASP A 82 -4.70 -8.19 -3.91
CA ASP A 82 -5.23 -7.16 -4.80
C ASP A 82 -5.46 -5.85 -4.03
N GLU A 83 -5.83 -5.93 -2.75
CA GLU A 83 -5.89 -4.80 -1.83
C GLU A 83 -4.49 -4.26 -1.51
N LEU A 84 -3.50 -5.13 -1.32
CA LEU A 84 -2.10 -4.72 -1.22
C LEU A 84 -1.63 -3.99 -2.49
N GLN A 85 -2.03 -4.46 -3.68
CA GLN A 85 -1.69 -3.81 -4.94
C GLN A 85 -2.19 -2.35 -4.97
N ALA A 86 -3.37 -2.07 -4.41
CA ALA A 86 -3.86 -0.69 -4.29
C ALA A 86 -2.96 0.18 -3.41
N ILE A 87 -2.42 -0.37 -2.32
CA ILE A 87 -1.42 0.30 -1.46
C ILE A 87 -0.13 0.59 -2.24
N LEU A 88 0.42 -0.41 -2.92
CA LEU A 88 1.65 -0.24 -3.69
C LEU A 88 1.48 0.78 -4.83
N ASN A 89 0.34 0.77 -5.51
CA ASN A 89 0.02 1.74 -6.57
C ASN A 89 -0.08 3.17 -6.05
N TYR A 90 -0.67 3.36 -4.86
CA TYR A 90 -0.69 4.68 -4.22
C TYR A 90 0.75 5.16 -3.96
N LEU A 91 1.60 4.33 -3.36
CA LEU A 91 3.00 4.67 -3.08
C LEU A 91 3.81 4.93 -4.35
N LEU A 92 3.47 4.31 -5.48
CA LEU A 92 4.10 4.58 -6.78
C LEU A 92 3.67 5.90 -7.42
N THR A 93 2.48 6.40 -7.12
CA THR A 93 1.89 7.55 -7.83
C THR A 93 1.90 8.85 -7.05
N ILE A 94 2.01 8.79 -5.73
CA ILE A 94 1.99 9.97 -4.86
C ILE A 94 3.40 10.48 -4.64
N HIS A 95 3.56 11.79 -4.58
CA HIS A 95 4.84 12.43 -4.35
C HIS A 95 4.84 13.33 -3.12
N GLU A 96 3.70 13.55 -2.45
CA GLU A 96 3.58 14.42 -1.28
C GLU A 96 4.11 13.69 -0.04
N ASP A 97 5.11 14.26 0.63
CA ASP A 97 5.93 13.53 1.61
C ASP A 97 5.12 13.05 2.82
N ASP A 98 4.22 13.88 3.35
CA ASP A 98 3.33 13.48 4.45
C ASP A 98 2.44 12.31 4.00
N ASN A 99 1.79 12.41 2.84
CA ASN A 99 0.91 11.38 2.27
C ASN A 99 1.66 10.07 2.03
N LEU A 100 2.90 10.14 1.54
CA LEU A 100 3.76 8.98 1.39
C LEU A 100 4.14 8.37 2.73
N MET A 101 4.51 9.17 3.72
CA MET A 101 4.94 8.69 5.03
C MET A 101 3.85 7.86 5.71
N ASP A 102 2.61 8.34 5.76
CA ASP A 102 1.52 7.59 6.43
C ASP A 102 1.25 6.24 5.76
N VAL A 103 1.19 6.19 4.43
CA VAL A 103 0.93 4.94 3.70
C VAL A 103 2.14 4.00 3.76
N LEU A 104 3.36 4.55 3.80
CA LEU A 104 4.57 3.77 3.97
C LEU A 104 4.66 3.17 5.39
N GLN A 105 4.22 3.90 6.42
CA GLN A 105 4.10 3.37 7.77
C GLN A 105 3.09 2.24 7.85
N LEU A 106 1.96 2.33 7.15
CA LEU A 106 1.02 1.22 7.01
C LEU A 106 1.69 -0.01 6.38
N LEU A 107 2.44 0.17 5.28
CA LEU A 107 3.17 -0.93 4.64
C LEU A 107 4.21 -1.56 5.59
N VAL A 108 4.97 -0.74 6.32
CA VAL A 108 5.93 -1.21 7.33
C VAL A 108 5.23 -2.02 8.43
N ALA A 109 4.09 -1.52 8.94
CA ALA A 109 3.30 -2.21 9.96
C ALA A 109 2.86 -3.59 9.45
N LEU A 110 2.26 -3.66 8.26
CA LEU A 110 1.84 -4.92 7.65
C LEU A 110 3.00 -5.91 7.51
N MET A 111 4.14 -5.47 6.96
CA MET A 111 5.33 -6.30 6.77
C MET A 111 5.88 -6.85 8.09
N SER A 112 5.83 -6.05 9.15
CA SER A 112 6.36 -6.42 10.47
C SER A 112 5.44 -7.35 11.26
N GLU A 113 4.12 -7.15 11.16
CA GLU A 113 3.12 -7.87 11.94
C GLU A 113 2.74 -9.20 11.29
N HIS A 114 2.79 -9.28 9.94
CA HIS A 114 2.30 -10.43 9.18
C HIS A 114 3.28 -10.90 8.08
N PRO A 115 4.57 -11.14 8.38
CA PRO A 115 5.57 -11.45 7.36
C PRO A 115 5.26 -12.72 6.56
N SER A 116 4.64 -13.74 7.14
CA SER A 116 4.32 -15.00 6.46
C SER A 116 3.43 -14.83 5.23
N SER A 117 2.48 -13.90 5.28
CA SER A 117 1.58 -13.60 4.15
C SER A 117 2.01 -12.35 3.37
N MET A 118 2.60 -11.35 4.04
CA MET A 118 3.05 -10.12 3.37
C MET A 118 4.20 -10.35 2.41
N ILE A 119 5.21 -11.14 2.78
CA ILE A 119 6.44 -11.26 1.98
C ILE A 119 6.18 -11.89 0.61
N PRO A 120 5.46 -13.02 0.49
CA PRO A 120 5.09 -13.57 -0.81
C PRO A 120 4.20 -12.61 -1.62
N ALA A 121 3.18 -12.03 -1.00
CA ALA A 121 2.26 -11.09 -1.66
C ALA A 121 3.01 -9.87 -2.20
N PHE A 122 3.96 -9.33 -1.42
CA PHE A 122 4.77 -8.19 -1.80
C PHE A 122 5.70 -8.51 -2.99
N ASP A 123 6.35 -9.68 -3.01
CA ASP A 123 7.19 -10.10 -4.15
C ASP A 123 6.34 -10.28 -5.41
N GLN A 124 5.21 -10.98 -5.30
CA GLN A 124 4.30 -11.27 -6.41
C GLN A 124 3.72 -10.00 -7.04
N ARG A 125 3.53 -8.93 -6.24
CA ARG A 125 3.05 -7.63 -6.70
C ARG A 125 4.18 -6.64 -7.05
N ASN A 126 5.40 -7.14 -7.27
CA ASN A 126 6.57 -6.35 -7.65
C ASN A 126 6.87 -5.20 -6.68
N GLY A 127 6.68 -5.44 -5.38
CA GLY A 127 6.80 -4.42 -4.33
C GLY A 127 8.17 -3.76 -4.24
N LEU A 128 9.25 -4.42 -4.72
CA LEU A 128 10.58 -3.80 -4.80
C LEU A 128 10.60 -2.53 -5.65
N ARG A 129 9.71 -2.38 -6.65
CA ARG A 129 9.60 -1.14 -7.44
C ARG A 129 9.21 0.06 -6.56
N VAL A 130 8.35 -0.16 -5.56
CA VAL A 130 7.98 0.85 -4.56
C VAL A 130 9.21 1.24 -3.75
N VAL A 131 9.99 0.26 -3.28
CA VAL A 131 11.21 0.52 -2.49
C VAL A 131 12.18 1.40 -3.27
N TYR A 132 12.48 1.04 -4.53
CA TYR A 132 13.41 1.82 -5.35
C TYR A 132 12.94 3.25 -5.61
N LYS A 133 11.64 3.45 -5.87
CA LYS A 133 11.07 4.81 -5.97
C LYS A 133 11.30 5.59 -4.67
N LEU A 134 10.99 4.99 -3.53
CA LEU A 134 11.04 5.69 -2.24
C LEU A 134 12.47 5.98 -1.78
N LEU A 135 13.44 5.14 -2.15
CA LEU A 135 14.86 5.41 -1.90
C LEU A 135 15.38 6.64 -2.67
N ALA A 136 14.75 6.99 -3.81
CA ALA A 136 15.06 8.21 -4.55
C ALA A 136 14.39 9.48 -3.97
N SER A 137 13.60 9.36 -2.89
CA SER A 137 12.99 10.53 -2.24
C SER A 137 14.06 11.45 -1.65
N LYS A 138 13.80 12.77 -1.69
CA LYS A 138 14.61 13.78 -0.98
C LYS A 138 14.41 13.70 0.54
N GLY A 139 13.26 13.24 1.01
CA GLY A 139 12.96 13.09 2.43
C GLY A 139 13.70 11.92 3.08
N GLU A 140 14.58 12.23 4.02
CA GLU A 140 15.36 11.20 4.73
C GLU A 140 14.47 10.19 5.46
N GLY A 141 13.43 10.66 6.16
CA GLY A 141 12.49 9.79 6.85
C GLY A 141 11.82 8.77 5.92
N ILE A 142 11.52 9.16 4.67
CA ILE A 142 10.94 8.25 3.67
C ILE A 142 11.97 7.20 3.26
N ARG A 143 13.22 7.60 3.00
CA ARG A 143 14.30 6.66 2.66
C ARG A 143 14.54 5.66 3.80
N VAL A 144 14.55 6.11 5.05
CA VAL A 144 14.71 5.25 6.24
C VAL A 144 13.59 4.22 6.33
N GLN A 145 12.33 4.63 6.14
CA GLN A 145 11.21 3.69 6.18
C GLN A 145 11.21 2.74 4.97
N ALA A 146 11.64 3.19 3.79
CA ALA A 146 11.83 2.31 2.63
C ALA A 146 12.91 1.24 2.87
N LEU A 147 14.02 1.61 3.52
CA LEU A 147 15.05 0.65 3.96
C LEU A 147 14.50 -0.35 4.97
N LYS A 148 13.59 0.05 5.86
CA LYS A 148 12.90 -0.90 6.76
C LYS A 148 12.05 -1.90 5.99
N VAL A 149 11.26 -1.46 5.02
CA VAL A 149 10.48 -2.36 4.14
C VAL A 149 11.42 -3.36 3.45
N LEU A 150 12.53 -2.87 2.88
CA LEU A 150 13.55 -3.73 2.28
C LEU A 150 14.16 -4.71 3.29
N GLY A 151 14.48 -4.25 4.49
CA GLY A 151 15.02 -5.09 5.56
C GLY A 151 14.06 -6.20 5.99
N TYR A 152 12.77 -5.90 6.16
CA TYR A 152 11.75 -6.92 6.43
C TYR A 152 11.64 -7.93 5.30
N PHE A 153 11.69 -7.46 4.05
CA PHE A 153 11.67 -8.32 2.87
C PHE A 153 12.86 -9.29 2.85
N LEU A 154 14.08 -8.76 2.94
CA LEU A 154 15.30 -9.55 2.90
C LEU A 154 15.42 -10.53 4.07
N LYS A 155 15.00 -10.14 5.28
CA LYS A 155 15.03 -10.99 6.48
C LYS A 155 14.24 -12.29 6.30
N HIS A 156 13.21 -12.30 5.48
CA HIS A 156 12.29 -13.43 5.31
C HIS A 156 12.38 -14.07 3.92
N LEU A 157 13.35 -13.67 3.09
CA LEU A 157 13.65 -14.39 1.85
C LEU A 157 14.24 -15.75 2.19
N SER A 158 13.54 -16.83 1.83
CA SER A 158 14.07 -18.19 1.99
C SER A 158 15.35 -18.37 1.14
N PRO A 159 16.40 -19.02 1.66
CA PRO A 159 17.67 -19.24 0.94
C PRO A 159 17.55 -19.95 -0.41
N LYS A 160 16.45 -20.69 -0.66
CA LYS A 160 16.21 -21.37 -1.95
C LYS A 160 15.92 -20.42 -3.12
N PHE A 161 15.48 -19.18 -2.85
CA PHE A 161 15.14 -18.22 -3.92
C PHE A 161 16.35 -17.49 -4.52
N SER A 162 17.48 -17.42 -3.81
CA SER A 162 18.70 -16.79 -4.30
C SER A 162 19.46 -17.65 -5.32
N LEU A 163 19.41 -18.98 -5.21
CA LEU A 163 20.05 -19.87 -6.20
C LEU A 163 19.33 -19.93 -7.55
N ASN A 164 17.99 -19.99 -7.55
CA ASN A 164 17.24 -20.22 -8.79
C ASN A 164 17.22 -19.01 -9.75
N ARG A 165 17.26 -17.76 -9.25
CA ARG A 165 17.35 -16.57 -10.12
C ARG A 165 18.76 -16.31 -10.66
N LEU A 166 19.81 -16.81 -10.01
CA LEU A 166 21.18 -16.74 -10.53
C LEU A 166 21.40 -17.83 -11.61
N ALA A 167 20.82 -19.01 -11.44
CA ALA A 167 20.89 -20.10 -12.42
C ALA A 167 20.13 -19.79 -13.74
N LEU A 168 19.06 -18.99 -13.68
CA LEU A 168 18.30 -18.56 -14.86
C LEU A 168 18.92 -17.36 -15.60
N ARG A 169 20.02 -16.79 -15.11
CA ARG A 169 20.80 -15.76 -15.82
C ARG A 169 22.05 -16.31 -16.52
N SER A 170 22.27 -17.62 -16.45
CA SER A 170 23.37 -18.34 -17.10
C SER A 170 22.93 -19.25 -18.24
N LEU A 171 21.73 -19.02 -18.78
CA LEU A 171 21.19 -19.61 -20.03
C LEU A 171 20.65 -18.47 -20.90
#